data_AF-A0A5J4R139-F1
#
_entry.id   AF-A0A5J4R139-F1
#
_cell.length_a   1.000
_cell.length_b   1.000
_cell.length_c   1.000
_cell.angle_alpha   90.00
_cell.angle_beta   90.00
_cell.angle_gamma   90.00
#
_symmetry.space_group_name_H-M   'P 1'
#
loop_
_entity.id
_entity.type
_entity.pdbx_description
1 polymer ?
#
loop_
_entity_poly.entity_id
_entity_poly.type
_entity_poly.pdbx_seq_one_letter_code
_entity_poly.pdbx_strand_id
1 'polypeptide(L)'
;MDTELTFDHFKDEILHRAKESNIIDRFPYAYQSNNYNELIQIIKGSFYFAVRYKVIDASLIEIYKEQFNANQIYCNVDVSAGFLLASDNATVEASGNANVWAYDTATVDAFGYATVRAYGNTTVDASGNATVWAYDNATVDVSDYATVTTFDNVFAMAFDHASVKAYNNVTVKAYQDVTVEAFGSVTVEAFGSVTVEAFGNAAVEASGHVTVEASSYVSVKAYDNVIVDADDNVTVEAFSDAYIISYNAIECKLNDNAIYKIRESNTIRYASDDMKFEKISVNN
;
A
#
# COMPACT_ATOMS: atom_id res chain seq x y z
N MET A 1 24.71 -5.24 -40.49
CA MET A 1 23.47 -5.09 -41.26
C MET A 1 22.49 -4.46 -40.30
N ASP A 2 22.15 -3.19 -40.50
CA ASP A 2 21.01 -2.61 -39.80
C ASP A 2 19.78 -3.39 -40.25
N THR A 3 19.25 -4.24 -39.36
CA THR A 3 17.92 -4.81 -39.54
C THR A 3 16.94 -3.65 -39.55
N GLU A 4 16.35 -3.37 -40.71
CA GLU A 4 15.27 -2.41 -40.85
C GLU A 4 14.16 -2.77 -39.85
N LEU A 5 13.84 -1.86 -38.94
CA LEU A 5 12.79 -2.03 -37.93
C LEU A 5 11.44 -2.01 -38.64
N THR A 6 11.02 -3.14 -39.19
CA THR A 6 9.72 -3.29 -39.86
C THR A 6 8.63 -3.69 -38.88
N PHE A 7 7.39 -3.37 -39.23
CA PHE A 7 6.24 -3.74 -38.42
C PHE A 7 6.10 -5.26 -38.32
N ASP A 8 6.37 -5.99 -39.41
CA ASP A 8 6.27 -7.46 -39.41
C ASP A 8 7.24 -8.08 -38.41
N HIS A 9 8.48 -7.58 -38.33
CA HIS A 9 9.45 -8.06 -37.35
C HIS A 9 9.02 -7.77 -35.91
N PHE A 10 8.52 -6.57 -35.63
CA PHE A 10 7.96 -6.23 -34.32
C PHE A 10 6.79 -7.12 -33.93
N LYS A 11 5.86 -7.34 -34.87
CA LYS A 11 4.68 -8.19 -34.65
C LYS A 11 5.07 -9.63 -34.37
N ASP A 12 5.99 -10.18 -35.15
CA ASP A 12 6.48 -11.56 -34.96
C ASP A 12 7.15 -11.72 -33.59
N GLU A 13 7.97 -10.75 -33.17
CA GLU A 13 8.62 -10.76 -31.86
C GLU A 13 7.61 -10.75 -30.70
N ILE A 14 6.62 -9.85 -30.76
CA ILE A 14 5.55 -9.78 -29.74
C ILE A 14 4.76 -11.10 -29.67
N LEU A 15 4.35 -11.63 -30.81
CA LEU A 15 3.60 -12.88 -30.88
C LEU A 15 4.44 -14.08 -30.41
N HIS A 16 5.73 -14.09 -30.73
CA HIS A 16 6.65 -15.13 -30.28
C HIS A 16 6.77 -15.12 -28.75
N ARG A 17 7.12 -13.98 -28.14
CA ARG A 17 7.23 -13.85 -26.69
C ARG A 17 5.93 -14.19 -25.97
N ALA A 18 4.78 -13.76 -26.50
CA ALA A 18 3.48 -14.08 -25.90
C ALA A 18 3.14 -15.58 -25.96
N LYS A 19 3.55 -16.28 -27.03
CA LYS A 19 3.41 -17.74 -27.14
C LYS A 19 4.34 -18.49 -26.20
N GLU A 20 5.60 -18.09 -26.11
CA GLU A 20 6.58 -18.72 -25.22
C GLU A 20 6.16 -18.63 -23.77
N SER A 21 5.59 -17.49 -23.37
CA SER A 21 5.04 -17.27 -22.03
C SER A 21 3.63 -17.85 -21.83
N ASN A 22 3.05 -18.51 -22.84
CA ASN A 22 1.71 -19.12 -22.82
C ASN A 22 0.58 -18.15 -22.41
N ILE A 23 0.63 -16.91 -22.92
CA ILE A 23 -0.35 -15.85 -22.63
C ILE A 23 -0.89 -15.17 -23.89
N ILE A 24 -0.82 -15.85 -25.04
CA ILE A 24 -1.31 -15.31 -26.32
C ILE A 24 -2.80 -14.93 -26.28
N ASP A 25 -3.58 -15.59 -25.43
CA ASP A 25 -4.99 -15.30 -25.16
C ASP A 25 -5.22 -13.95 -24.46
N ARG A 26 -4.18 -13.39 -23.81
CA ARG A 26 -4.20 -12.04 -23.22
C ARG A 26 -3.95 -10.92 -24.24
N PHE A 27 -3.61 -11.26 -25.48
CA PHE A 27 -3.44 -10.30 -26.58
C PHE A 27 -4.42 -10.60 -27.72
N PRO A 28 -5.74 -10.54 -27.47
CA PRO A 28 -6.72 -10.75 -28.51
C PRO A 28 -6.50 -9.72 -29.61
N TYR A 29 -6.69 -10.13 -30.86
CA TYR A 29 -6.51 -9.29 -32.04
C TYR A 29 -5.06 -8.98 -32.45
N ALA A 30 -4.05 -9.46 -31.71
CA ALA A 30 -2.65 -9.21 -32.07
C ALA A 30 -2.28 -9.82 -33.44
N TYR A 31 -2.92 -10.91 -33.86
CA TYR A 31 -2.76 -11.45 -35.21
C TYR A 31 -3.38 -10.56 -36.31
N GLN A 32 -4.44 -9.82 -35.98
CA GLN A 32 -5.19 -8.98 -36.90
C GLN A 32 -4.62 -7.56 -37.02
N SER A 33 -3.69 -7.15 -36.14
CA SER A 33 -3.08 -5.81 -36.20
C SER A 33 -2.24 -5.64 -37.46
N ASN A 34 -2.37 -4.50 -38.14
CA ASN A 34 -1.72 -4.21 -39.42
C ASN A 34 -0.69 -3.07 -39.34
N ASN A 35 -0.52 -2.46 -38.17
CA ASN A 35 0.47 -1.42 -37.92
C ASN A 35 0.85 -1.37 -36.43
N TYR A 36 1.93 -0.63 -36.13
CA TYR A 36 2.44 -0.48 -34.77
C TYR A 36 1.39 0.05 -33.80
N ASN A 37 0.61 1.06 -34.19
CA ASN A 37 -0.38 1.68 -33.33
C ASN A 37 -1.44 0.66 -32.88
N GLU A 38 -2.02 -0.11 -33.80
CA GLU A 38 -2.98 -1.16 -33.47
C GLU A 38 -2.40 -2.19 -32.50
N LEU A 39 -1.21 -2.70 -32.76
CA LEU A 39 -0.59 -3.72 -31.92
C LEU A 39 -0.20 -3.16 -30.53
N ILE A 40 0.34 -1.95 -30.48
CA ILE A 40 0.74 -1.31 -29.22
C ILE A 40 -0.48 -0.96 -28.37
N GLN A 41 -1.62 -0.57 -28.96
CA GLN A 41 -2.86 -0.40 -28.18
C GLN A 41 -3.34 -1.71 -27.56
N ILE A 42 -3.18 -2.85 -28.24
CA ILE A 42 -3.47 -4.18 -27.66
C ILE A 42 -2.51 -4.47 -26.50
N ILE A 43 -1.21 -4.20 -26.68
CA ILE A 43 -0.21 -4.34 -25.61
C ILE A 43 -0.56 -3.44 -24.41
N LYS A 44 -0.94 -2.19 -24.66
CA LYS A 44 -1.33 -1.20 -23.64
C LYS A 44 -2.57 -1.65 -22.85
N GLY A 45 -3.56 -2.23 -23.53
CA GLY A 45 -4.74 -2.82 -22.88
C GLY A 45 -4.41 -4.00 -21.96
N SER A 46 -3.30 -4.70 -22.22
CA SER A 46 -2.81 -5.84 -21.45
C SER A 46 -1.44 -5.57 -20.81
N PHE A 47 -1.14 -4.30 -20.48
CA PHE A 47 0.23 -3.87 -20.14
C PHE A 47 0.82 -4.65 -18.96
N TYR A 48 0.02 -4.90 -17.92
CA TYR A 48 0.43 -5.72 -16.78
C TYR A 48 0.94 -7.09 -17.23
N PHE A 49 0.19 -7.81 -18.07
CA PHE A 49 0.61 -9.10 -18.57
C PHE A 49 1.82 -8.98 -19.50
N ALA A 50 1.86 -7.92 -20.33
CA ALA A 50 2.94 -7.69 -21.26
C ALA A 50 4.29 -7.55 -20.55
N VAL A 51 4.34 -6.77 -19.46
CA VAL A 51 5.56 -6.60 -18.68
C VAL A 51 5.84 -7.81 -17.78
N ARG A 52 4.84 -8.29 -17.02
CA ARG A 52 5.02 -9.36 -16.03
C ARG A 52 5.55 -10.67 -16.64
N TYR A 53 5.22 -10.92 -17.90
CA TYR A 53 5.62 -12.10 -18.66
C TYR A 53 6.62 -11.79 -19.79
N LYS A 54 7.26 -10.61 -19.74
CA LYS A 54 8.34 -10.18 -20.64
C LYS A 54 7.99 -10.24 -22.13
N VAL A 55 6.72 -10.05 -22.49
CA VAL A 55 6.30 -9.80 -23.88
C VAL A 55 6.86 -8.46 -24.35
N ILE A 56 6.88 -7.48 -23.45
CA ILE A 56 7.70 -6.27 -23.57
C ILE A 56 8.65 -6.21 -22.38
N ASP A 57 9.85 -5.71 -22.61
CA ASP A 57 10.86 -5.41 -21.60
C ASP A 57 11.59 -4.12 -21.99
N ALA A 58 12.49 -3.63 -21.13
CA ALA A 58 13.23 -2.40 -21.37
C ALA A 58 14.00 -2.41 -22.70
N SER A 59 14.56 -3.57 -23.08
CA SER A 59 15.33 -3.71 -24.32
C SER A 59 14.45 -3.58 -25.56
N LEU A 60 13.29 -4.24 -25.59
CA LEU A 60 12.35 -4.14 -26.70
C LEU A 60 11.74 -2.74 -26.80
N ILE A 61 11.44 -2.11 -25.66
CA ILE A 61 10.94 -0.73 -25.64
C ILE A 61 11.98 0.23 -26.21
N GLU A 62 13.27 0.08 -25.88
CA GLU A 62 14.32 0.94 -26.43
C GLU A 62 14.55 0.71 -27.94
N ILE A 63 14.45 -0.54 -28.42
CA ILE A 63 14.57 -0.85 -29.86
C ILE A 63 13.43 -0.17 -30.66
N TYR A 64 12.20 -0.18 -30.16
CA TYR A 64 11.01 0.40 -30.81
C TYR A 64 10.53 1.69 -30.13
N LYS A 65 11.47 2.48 -29.61
CA LYS A 65 11.21 3.64 -28.74
C LYS A 65 10.25 4.65 -29.34
N GLU A 66 10.43 4.99 -30.61
CA GLU A 66 9.58 5.96 -31.29
C GLU A 66 8.13 5.49 -31.36
N GLN A 67 7.92 4.20 -31.67
CA GLN A 67 6.59 3.61 -31.78
C GLN A 67 5.90 3.50 -30.42
N PHE A 68 6.63 3.09 -29.37
CA PHE A 68 6.09 3.04 -28.00
C PHE A 68 5.80 4.44 -27.44
N ASN A 69 6.72 5.40 -27.60
CA ASN A 69 6.53 6.77 -27.13
C ASN A 69 5.34 7.45 -27.81
N ALA A 70 5.14 7.23 -29.12
CA ALA A 70 3.98 7.73 -29.86
C ALA A 70 2.65 7.20 -29.30
N ASN A 71 2.68 6.08 -28.57
CA ASN A 71 1.55 5.44 -27.92
C ASN A 71 1.53 5.63 -26.40
N GLN A 72 2.39 6.51 -25.87
CA GLN A 72 2.55 6.79 -24.44
C GLN A 72 2.91 5.55 -23.61
N ILE A 73 3.80 4.72 -24.14
CA ILE A 73 4.52 3.70 -23.38
C ILE A 73 5.98 4.13 -23.32
N TYR A 74 6.53 4.18 -22.11
CA TYR A 74 7.86 4.66 -21.83
C TYR A 74 8.63 3.64 -21.00
N CYS A 75 9.95 3.75 -20.96
CA CYS A 75 10.79 2.92 -20.10
C CYS A 75 11.91 3.76 -19.47
N ASN A 76 12.10 3.61 -18.16
CA ASN A 76 13.19 4.21 -17.38
C ASN A 76 13.42 5.70 -17.63
N VAL A 77 12.34 6.46 -17.80
CA VAL A 77 12.34 7.92 -17.98
C VAL A 77 11.19 8.55 -17.21
N ASP A 78 11.33 9.83 -16.90
CA ASP A 78 10.28 10.60 -16.22
C ASP A 78 9.07 10.82 -17.13
N VAL A 79 7.87 10.77 -16.54
CA VAL A 79 6.60 10.88 -17.28
C VAL A 79 5.56 11.66 -16.50
N SER A 80 4.65 12.33 -17.22
CA SER A 80 3.48 13.00 -16.63
C SER A 80 2.14 12.37 -17.04
N ALA A 81 2.18 11.36 -17.91
CA ALA A 81 1.03 10.61 -18.38
C ALA A 81 1.50 9.35 -19.12
N GLY A 82 0.61 8.37 -19.28
CA GLY A 82 0.89 7.15 -20.04
C GLY A 82 1.34 6.00 -19.14
N PHE A 83 2.03 5.03 -19.74
CA PHE A 83 2.47 3.81 -19.09
C PHE A 83 3.99 3.80 -19.03
N LEU A 84 4.55 3.49 -17.87
CA LEU A 84 5.99 3.45 -17.66
C LEU A 84 6.41 2.08 -17.14
N LEU A 85 7.38 1.47 -17.78
CA LEU A 85 8.17 0.38 -17.21
C LEU A 85 9.42 0.95 -16.55
N ALA A 86 9.51 0.82 -15.22
CA ALA A 86 10.72 1.12 -14.46
C ALA A 86 11.39 -0.21 -14.02
N SER A 87 12.60 -0.48 -14.50
CA SER A 87 13.34 -1.71 -14.21
C SER A 87 14.85 -1.45 -14.12
N ASP A 88 15.63 -2.47 -13.78
CA ASP A 88 17.10 -2.45 -13.91
C ASP A 88 17.80 -1.32 -13.11
N ASN A 89 17.36 -1.04 -11.88
CA ASN A 89 17.85 0.05 -11.01
C ASN A 89 17.52 1.46 -11.53
N ALA A 90 16.49 1.62 -12.36
CA ALA A 90 16.05 2.95 -12.78
C ALA A 90 15.52 3.79 -11.61
N THR A 91 15.78 5.09 -11.67
CA THR A 91 15.13 6.11 -10.83
C THR A 91 14.30 6.98 -11.76
N VAL A 92 13.01 7.13 -11.47
CA VAL A 92 12.06 7.84 -12.35
C VAL A 92 11.10 8.69 -11.54
N GLU A 93 10.72 9.83 -12.10
CA GLU A 93 9.61 10.65 -11.64
C GLU A 93 8.33 10.36 -12.45
N ALA A 94 7.23 10.11 -11.76
CA ALA A 94 5.94 9.85 -12.37
C ALA A 94 4.87 10.79 -11.81
N SER A 95 4.23 11.54 -12.70
CA SER A 95 3.27 12.56 -12.31
C SER A 95 1.98 12.50 -13.11
N GLY A 96 1.01 13.35 -12.74
CA GLY A 96 -0.23 13.48 -13.49
C GLY A 96 -0.99 12.15 -13.54
N ASN A 97 -1.32 11.67 -14.74
CA ASN A 97 -2.06 10.40 -14.93
C ASN A 97 -1.12 9.27 -15.40
N ALA A 98 0.10 9.22 -14.89
CA ALA A 98 1.05 8.16 -15.19
C ALA A 98 0.67 6.84 -14.51
N ASN A 99 0.91 5.72 -15.20
CA ASN A 99 0.74 4.37 -14.69
C ASN A 99 2.09 3.64 -14.76
N VAL A 100 2.71 3.42 -13.60
CA VAL A 100 4.06 2.87 -13.48
C VAL A 100 3.99 1.41 -13.05
N TRP A 101 4.78 0.58 -13.72
CA TRP A 101 5.13 -0.76 -13.28
C TRP A 101 6.62 -0.76 -12.95
N ALA A 102 6.92 -0.82 -11.67
CA ALA A 102 8.27 -0.84 -11.13
C ALA A 102 8.65 -2.26 -10.72
N TYR A 103 9.81 -2.71 -11.18
CA TYR A 103 10.36 -4.03 -10.91
C TYR A 103 11.80 -3.95 -10.40
N ASP A 104 12.25 -5.07 -9.84
CA ASP A 104 13.60 -5.31 -9.38
C ASP A 104 14.01 -4.31 -8.29
N THR A 105 14.91 -3.37 -8.62
CA THR A 105 15.50 -2.37 -7.71
C THR A 105 15.16 -0.94 -8.15
N ALA A 106 14.08 -0.77 -8.91
CA ALA A 106 13.65 0.55 -9.34
C ALA A 106 13.23 1.44 -8.17
N THR A 107 13.46 2.74 -8.33
CA THR A 107 13.01 3.82 -7.44
C THR A 107 12.03 4.71 -8.20
N VAL A 108 10.87 4.99 -7.61
CA VAL A 108 9.82 5.81 -8.24
C VAL A 108 9.38 6.92 -7.30
N ASP A 109 9.51 8.16 -7.76
CA ASP A 109 8.90 9.31 -7.10
C ASP A 109 7.56 9.60 -7.80
N ALA A 110 6.44 9.38 -7.11
CA ALA A 110 5.09 9.42 -7.66
C ALA A 110 4.26 10.56 -7.05
N PHE A 111 3.72 11.43 -7.89
CA PHE A 111 2.95 12.59 -7.42
C PHE A 111 1.71 12.88 -8.27
N GLY A 112 0.78 13.65 -7.73
CA GLY A 112 -0.48 13.98 -8.42
C GLY A 112 -1.43 12.79 -8.43
N TYR A 113 -1.85 12.32 -9.61
CA TYR A 113 -2.77 11.17 -9.77
C TYR A 113 -2.03 9.92 -10.28
N ALA A 114 -0.71 9.85 -10.07
CA ALA A 114 0.11 8.74 -10.53
C ALA A 114 -0.30 7.44 -9.85
N THR A 115 -0.28 6.36 -10.61
CA THR A 115 -0.53 5.00 -10.12
C THR A 115 0.76 4.18 -10.25
N VAL A 116 1.20 3.55 -9.17
CA VAL A 116 2.41 2.71 -9.14
C VAL A 116 2.05 1.29 -8.74
N ARG A 117 2.57 0.31 -9.48
CA ARG A 117 2.63 -1.10 -9.08
C ARG A 117 4.08 -1.49 -8.92
N ALA A 118 4.50 -1.72 -7.68
CA ALA A 118 5.88 -1.94 -7.29
C ALA A 118 6.07 -3.40 -6.85
N TYR A 119 7.03 -4.09 -7.48
CA TYR A 119 7.32 -5.50 -7.23
C TYR A 119 8.81 -5.71 -6.93
N GLY A 120 9.14 -6.68 -6.07
CA GLY A 120 10.53 -6.96 -5.71
C GLY A 120 11.11 -5.98 -4.70
N ASN A 121 12.39 -5.61 -4.86
CA ASN A 121 13.13 -4.73 -3.96
C ASN A 121 13.01 -3.25 -4.40
N THR A 122 11.79 -2.79 -4.64
CA THR A 122 11.52 -1.45 -5.17
C THR A 122 11.37 -0.42 -4.05
N THR A 123 11.66 0.84 -4.36
CA THR A 123 11.39 1.97 -3.46
C THR A 123 10.42 2.92 -4.13
N VAL A 124 9.40 3.38 -3.40
CA VAL A 124 8.40 4.33 -3.90
C VAL A 124 8.21 5.45 -2.88
N ASP A 125 8.41 6.70 -3.29
CA ASP A 125 7.94 7.88 -2.56
C ASP A 125 6.67 8.36 -3.26
N ALA A 126 5.55 8.48 -2.54
CA ALA A 126 4.28 8.89 -3.11
C ALA A 126 3.59 10.02 -2.33
N SER A 127 3.15 11.05 -3.05
CA SER A 127 2.44 12.21 -2.48
C SER A 127 1.27 12.67 -3.35
N GLY A 128 0.48 13.62 -2.84
CA GLY A 128 -0.71 14.11 -3.53
C GLY A 128 -1.83 13.07 -3.52
N ASN A 129 -2.45 12.77 -4.67
CA ASN A 129 -3.50 11.75 -4.81
C ASN A 129 -2.95 10.45 -5.45
N ALA A 130 -1.66 10.17 -5.25
CA ALA A 130 -1.03 9.00 -5.83
C ALA A 130 -1.58 7.70 -5.21
N THR A 131 -1.57 6.63 -6.01
CA THR A 131 -2.01 5.30 -5.57
C THR A 131 -0.91 4.28 -5.80
N VAL A 132 -0.52 3.55 -4.76
CA VAL A 132 0.57 2.57 -4.79
C VAL A 132 0.05 1.18 -4.43
N TRP A 133 0.40 0.19 -5.24
CA TRP A 133 0.34 -1.22 -4.87
C TRP A 133 1.76 -1.75 -4.75
N ALA A 134 2.13 -2.24 -3.57
CA ALA A 134 3.47 -2.72 -3.29
C ALA A 134 3.45 -4.17 -2.84
N TYR A 135 4.39 -4.95 -3.37
CA TYR A 135 4.49 -6.39 -3.16
C TYR A 135 5.92 -6.79 -2.80
N ASP A 136 6.07 -7.98 -2.22
CA ASP A 136 7.36 -8.61 -1.89
C ASP A 136 8.18 -7.80 -0.89
N ASN A 137 9.35 -7.26 -1.27
CA ASN A 137 10.29 -6.57 -0.37
C ASN A 137 10.36 -5.07 -0.67
N ALA A 138 9.25 -4.47 -1.09
CA ALA A 138 9.20 -3.06 -1.41
C ALA A 138 9.29 -2.18 -0.15
N THR A 139 9.80 -0.97 -0.32
CA THR A 139 9.77 0.11 0.67
C THR A 139 8.93 1.25 0.10
N VAL A 140 7.94 1.72 0.85
CA VAL A 140 7.03 2.77 0.39
C VAL A 140 6.92 3.87 1.44
N ASP A 141 7.20 5.11 1.04
CA ASP A 141 6.88 6.30 1.81
C ASP A 141 5.66 6.96 1.16
N VAL A 142 4.62 7.24 1.94
CA VAL A 142 3.40 7.92 1.48
C VAL A 142 3.07 9.13 2.35
N SER A 143 2.62 10.21 1.72
CA SER A 143 2.23 11.44 2.41
C SER A 143 1.05 12.14 1.73
N ASP A 144 0.51 13.17 2.37
CA ASP A 144 -0.69 13.88 1.92
C ASP A 144 -1.85 12.91 1.70
N TYR A 145 -2.61 13.02 0.60
CA TYR A 145 -3.76 12.17 0.30
C TYR A 145 -3.38 10.88 -0.44
N ALA A 146 -2.11 10.48 -0.40
CA ALA A 146 -1.64 9.29 -1.10
C ALA A 146 -2.17 8.03 -0.41
N THR A 147 -2.40 7.01 -1.22
CA THR A 147 -2.91 5.71 -0.75
C THR A 147 -1.96 4.60 -1.14
N VAL A 148 -1.71 3.67 -0.22
CA VAL A 148 -0.90 2.48 -0.48
C VAL A 148 -1.63 1.23 -0.03
N THR A 149 -1.59 0.20 -0.88
CA THR A 149 -1.92 -1.18 -0.52
C THR A 149 -0.67 -2.04 -0.59
N THR A 150 -0.32 -2.69 0.50
CA THR A 150 0.91 -3.47 0.65
C THR A 150 0.63 -4.94 0.94
N PHE A 151 1.46 -5.81 0.41
CA PHE A 151 1.37 -7.26 0.60
C PHE A 151 2.74 -7.87 0.92
N ASP A 152 2.73 -8.91 1.75
CA ASP A 152 3.91 -9.70 2.10
C ASP A 152 4.96 -8.90 2.88
N ASN A 153 6.24 -8.87 2.49
CA ASN A 153 7.33 -8.34 3.32
C ASN A 153 7.63 -6.85 3.05
N VAL A 154 6.58 -6.03 2.99
CA VAL A 154 6.70 -4.59 2.67
C VAL A 154 6.91 -3.78 3.94
N PHE A 155 7.74 -2.73 3.83
CA PHE A 155 7.81 -1.66 4.81
C PHE A 155 7.11 -0.41 4.26
N ALA A 156 6.17 0.14 5.04
CA ALA A 156 5.44 1.35 4.68
C ALA A 156 5.60 2.44 5.75
N MET A 157 5.97 3.65 5.34
CA MET A 157 5.92 4.84 6.16
C MET A 157 4.81 5.77 5.64
N ALA A 158 3.96 6.25 6.53
CA ALA A 158 2.82 7.08 6.18
C ALA A 158 2.75 8.34 7.06
N PHE A 159 2.47 9.47 6.42
CA PHE A 159 2.39 10.78 7.05
C PHE A 159 1.14 11.54 6.61
N ASP A 160 0.75 12.53 7.42
CA ASP A 160 -0.34 13.46 7.14
C ASP A 160 -1.64 12.71 6.79
N HIS A 161 -2.35 13.07 5.72
CA HIS A 161 -3.68 12.54 5.40
C HIS A 161 -3.66 11.20 4.65
N ALA A 162 -2.59 10.41 4.79
CA ALA A 162 -2.35 9.23 3.96
C ALA A 162 -3.18 8.03 4.43
N SER A 163 -3.33 7.05 3.55
CA SER A 163 -4.03 5.80 3.88
C SER A 163 -3.22 4.57 3.50
N VAL A 164 -3.13 3.61 4.43
CA VAL A 164 -2.39 2.36 4.27
C VAL A 164 -3.34 1.18 4.46
N LYS A 165 -3.38 0.25 3.50
CA LYS A 165 -3.94 -1.10 3.66
C LYS A 165 -2.82 -2.12 3.62
N ALA A 166 -2.61 -2.85 4.70
CA ALA A 166 -1.49 -3.76 4.87
C ALA A 166 -1.96 -5.21 5.06
N TYR A 167 -1.36 -6.13 4.32
CA TYR A 167 -1.70 -7.56 4.35
C TYR A 167 -0.47 -8.45 4.56
N ASN A 168 -0.63 -9.50 5.38
CA ASN A 168 0.39 -10.50 5.69
C ASN A 168 1.54 -9.93 6.55
N ASN A 169 2.80 -9.97 6.10
CA ASN A 169 3.99 -9.72 6.93
C ASN A 169 4.53 -8.28 6.77
N VAL A 170 3.64 -7.29 6.90
CA VAL A 170 3.96 -5.88 6.64
C VAL A 170 4.33 -5.16 7.93
N THR A 171 5.26 -4.21 7.83
CA THR A 171 5.50 -3.20 8.89
C THR A 171 5.03 -1.84 8.42
N VAL A 172 4.21 -1.17 9.23
CA VAL A 172 3.68 0.18 8.97
C VAL A 172 4.12 1.12 10.08
N LYS A 173 4.68 2.30 9.72
CA LYS A 173 4.82 3.43 10.63
C LYS A 173 3.91 4.56 10.16
N ALA A 174 2.99 5.00 11.01
CA ALA A 174 1.99 6.00 10.71
C ALA A 174 2.12 7.21 11.65
N TYR A 175 2.12 8.40 11.07
CA TYR A 175 2.31 9.66 11.80
C TYR A 175 1.26 10.70 11.41
N GLN A 176 0.74 11.44 12.40
CA GLN A 176 -0.28 12.49 12.21
C GLN A 176 -1.62 11.90 11.74
N ASP A 177 -2.30 12.50 10.76
CA ASP A 177 -3.69 12.24 10.37
C ASP A 177 -3.88 11.01 9.44
N VAL A 178 -3.19 9.90 9.74
CA VAL A 178 -3.15 8.70 8.90
C VAL A 178 -4.23 7.69 9.27
N THR A 179 -4.75 6.97 8.27
CA THR A 179 -5.59 5.79 8.47
C THR A 179 -4.86 4.51 8.04
N VAL A 180 -4.81 3.50 8.92
CA VAL A 180 -4.20 2.19 8.66
C VAL A 180 -5.23 1.07 8.82
N GLU A 181 -5.38 0.23 7.82
CA GLU A 181 -6.05 -1.07 7.92
C GLU A 181 -5.00 -2.19 7.86
N ALA A 182 -4.91 -3.02 8.89
CA ALA A 182 -3.88 -4.04 9.07
C ALA A 182 -4.50 -5.43 9.20
N PHE A 183 -4.17 -6.32 8.26
CA PHE A 183 -4.74 -7.67 8.17
C PHE A 183 -3.65 -8.76 8.17
N GLY A 184 -3.71 -9.65 9.17
CA GLY A 184 -2.77 -10.76 9.29
C GLY A 184 -1.59 -10.42 10.21
N SER A 185 -0.38 -10.84 9.85
CA SER A 185 0.84 -10.67 10.66
C SER A 185 1.47 -9.28 10.50
N VAL A 186 0.68 -8.23 10.69
CA VAL A 186 1.10 -6.84 10.45
C VAL A 186 1.57 -6.18 11.75
N THR A 187 2.69 -5.46 11.71
CA THR A 187 3.14 -4.59 12.80
C THR A 187 2.85 -3.13 12.46
N VAL A 188 2.16 -2.41 13.34
CA VAL A 188 1.82 -0.99 13.19
C VAL A 188 2.40 -0.19 14.34
N GLU A 189 3.20 0.83 14.03
CA GLU A 189 3.56 1.90 14.96
C GLU A 189 2.77 3.16 14.58
N ALA A 190 1.94 3.67 15.48
CA ALA A 190 1.01 4.77 15.23
C ALA A 190 1.24 5.94 16.21
N PHE A 191 1.54 7.12 15.69
CA PHE A 191 1.87 8.30 16.48
C PHE A 191 1.11 9.56 16.05
N GLY A 192 0.53 10.28 17.00
CA GLY A 192 -0.22 11.51 16.72
C GLY A 192 -1.71 11.22 16.53
N SER A 193 -2.31 11.67 15.42
CA SER A 193 -3.76 11.61 15.16
C SER A 193 -4.16 10.44 14.23
N VAL A 194 -3.73 9.22 14.57
CA VAL A 194 -3.88 8.06 13.66
C VAL A 194 -5.15 7.27 13.98
N THR A 195 -5.78 6.69 12.95
CA THR A 195 -6.80 5.64 13.10
C THR A 195 -6.24 4.30 12.62
N VAL A 196 -6.35 3.26 13.42
CA VAL A 196 -5.88 1.91 13.11
C VAL A 196 -7.03 0.92 13.23
N GLU A 197 -7.33 0.20 12.16
CA GLU A 197 -8.13 -1.02 12.20
C GLU A 197 -7.20 -2.23 12.07
N ALA A 198 -7.16 -3.09 13.09
CA ALA A 198 -6.26 -4.23 13.16
C ALA A 198 -7.02 -5.55 13.33
N PHE A 199 -6.72 -6.52 12.46
CA PHE A 199 -7.36 -7.82 12.40
C PHE A 199 -6.34 -8.95 12.23
N GLY A 200 -6.53 -10.06 12.94
CA GLY A 200 -5.64 -11.21 12.86
C GLY A 200 -4.45 -11.07 13.81
N ASN A 201 -3.32 -11.72 13.48
CA ASN A 201 -2.11 -11.74 14.31
C ASN A 201 -1.31 -10.42 14.25
N ALA A 202 -1.99 -9.28 14.33
CA ALA A 202 -1.36 -7.97 14.23
C ALA A 202 -0.83 -7.51 15.60
N ALA A 203 0.19 -6.65 15.56
CA ALA A 203 0.73 -5.96 16.72
C ALA A 203 0.66 -4.46 16.49
N VAL A 204 0.07 -3.72 17.42
CA VAL A 204 -0.10 -2.27 17.34
C VAL A 204 0.59 -1.60 18.53
N GLU A 205 1.49 -0.68 18.27
CA GLU A 205 2.03 0.26 19.26
C GLU A 205 1.51 1.66 18.93
N ALA A 206 0.74 2.26 19.84
CA ALA A 206 0.02 3.50 19.60
C ALA A 206 0.31 4.53 20.71
N SER A 207 0.61 5.77 20.32
CA SER A 207 0.82 6.90 21.25
C SER A 207 0.28 8.22 20.67
N GLY A 208 -0.28 9.05 21.56
CA GLY A 208 -0.91 10.32 21.18
C GLY A 208 -2.43 10.19 21.07
N HIS A 209 -3.03 10.87 20.10
CA HIS A 209 -4.48 10.86 19.85
C HIS A 209 -4.86 9.76 18.83
N VAL A 210 -4.55 8.51 19.15
CA VAL A 210 -4.79 7.37 18.26
C VAL A 210 -6.07 6.63 18.64
N THR A 211 -6.85 6.24 17.64
CA THR A 211 -7.97 5.29 17.82
C THR A 211 -7.60 3.95 17.22
N VAL A 212 -7.77 2.86 17.97
CA VAL A 212 -7.49 1.49 17.53
C VAL A 212 -8.75 0.65 17.65
N GLU A 213 -9.23 0.12 16.53
CA GLU A 213 -10.18 -0.98 16.50
C GLU A 213 -9.39 -2.29 16.32
N ALA A 214 -9.50 -3.20 17.28
CA ALA A 214 -8.70 -4.42 17.31
C ALA A 214 -9.59 -5.66 17.46
N SER A 215 -9.35 -6.69 16.64
CA SER A 215 -10.02 -7.99 16.82
C SER A 215 -9.23 -9.20 16.32
N SER A 216 -9.50 -10.35 16.95
CA SER A 216 -8.99 -11.68 16.58
C SER A 216 -7.46 -11.82 16.57
N TYR A 217 -6.87 -12.00 17.76
CA TYR A 217 -5.43 -12.25 18.01
C TYR A 217 -4.52 -11.03 17.86
N VAL A 218 -5.06 -9.83 18.10
CA VAL A 218 -4.31 -8.58 18.08
C VAL A 218 -3.71 -8.27 19.45
N SER A 219 -2.47 -7.81 19.47
CA SER A 219 -1.81 -7.24 20.65
C SER A 219 -1.67 -5.73 20.50
N VAL A 220 -2.11 -4.97 21.50
CA VAL A 220 -2.05 -3.50 21.49
C VAL A 220 -1.27 -2.98 22.68
N LYS A 221 -0.31 -2.08 22.44
CA LYS A 221 0.27 -1.20 23.44
C LYS A 221 -0.23 0.22 23.22
N ALA A 222 -0.89 0.77 24.23
CA ALA A 222 -1.58 2.05 24.16
C ALA A 222 -0.99 3.04 25.17
N TYR A 223 -0.50 4.19 24.70
CA TYR A 223 0.11 5.24 25.49
C TYR A 223 -0.63 6.59 25.32
N ASP A 224 -0.67 7.40 26.37
CA ASP A 224 -1.27 8.74 26.36
C ASP A 224 -2.77 8.69 25.99
N ASN A 225 -3.24 9.52 25.04
CA ASN A 225 -4.66 9.68 24.72
C ASN A 225 -5.18 8.64 23.70
N VAL A 226 -4.73 7.39 23.81
CA VAL A 226 -5.13 6.31 22.91
C VAL A 226 -6.48 5.73 23.34
N ILE A 227 -7.38 5.53 22.37
CA ILE A 227 -8.62 4.81 22.55
C ILE A 227 -8.52 3.47 21.85
N VAL A 228 -8.85 2.38 22.55
CA VAL A 228 -8.90 1.02 21.97
C VAL A 228 -10.31 0.46 22.11
N ASP A 229 -11.00 0.17 21.00
CA ASP A 229 -12.17 -0.73 21.00
C ASP A 229 -11.70 -2.13 20.60
N ALA A 230 -11.78 -3.06 21.56
CA ALA A 230 -11.26 -4.40 21.44
C ALA A 230 -12.38 -5.43 21.46
N ASP A 231 -12.31 -6.39 20.55
CA ASP A 231 -13.23 -7.53 20.48
C ASP A 231 -12.50 -8.86 20.28
N ASP A 232 -13.13 -9.96 20.71
CA ASP A 232 -12.58 -11.32 20.62
C ASP A 232 -11.22 -11.47 21.35
N ASN A 233 -10.24 -12.16 20.74
CA ASN A 233 -8.95 -12.51 21.36
C ASN A 233 -7.95 -11.35 21.26
N VAL A 234 -8.18 -10.26 22.00
CA VAL A 234 -7.27 -9.10 22.02
C VAL A 234 -6.59 -8.98 23.39
N THR A 235 -5.31 -8.67 23.38
CA THR A 235 -4.55 -8.33 24.59
C THR A 235 -4.11 -6.87 24.53
N VAL A 236 -4.34 -6.11 25.61
CA VAL A 236 -3.96 -4.69 25.68
C VAL A 236 -3.07 -4.39 26.88
N GLU A 237 -1.95 -3.73 26.65
CA GLU A 237 -1.18 -3.05 27.69
C GLU A 237 -1.37 -1.54 27.56
N ALA A 238 -1.93 -0.91 28.60
CA ALA A 238 -2.34 0.48 28.56
C ALA A 238 -1.62 1.31 29.62
N PHE A 239 -1.25 2.53 29.25
CA PHE A 239 -0.46 3.46 30.05
C PHE A 239 -1.06 4.86 30.03
N SER A 240 -0.69 5.67 31.03
CA SER A 240 -1.09 7.08 31.11
C SER A 240 -2.61 7.25 30.95
N ASP A 241 -3.10 8.06 30.02
CA ASP A 241 -4.53 8.39 29.90
C ASP A 241 -5.29 7.48 28.91
N ALA A 242 -4.75 6.30 28.59
CA ALA A 242 -5.33 5.41 27.60
C ALA A 242 -6.69 4.84 28.04
N TYR A 243 -7.63 4.76 27.10
CA TYR A 243 -9.01 4.31 27.36
C TYR A 243 -9.37 3.10 26.51
N ILE A 244 -9.71 2.01 27.17
CA ILE A 244 -9.98 0.72 26.55
C ILE A 244 -11.46 0.42 26.72
N ILE A 245 -12.09 -0.06 25.65
CA ILE A 245 -13.48 -0.50 25.63
C ILE A 245 -13.51 -1.90 25.05
N SER A 246 -14.33 -2.77 25.60
CA SER A 246 -14.67 -4.04 24.96
C SER A 246 -16.09 -4.46 25.34
N TYR A 247 -16.66 -5.41 24.60
CA TYR A 247 -17.95 -5.99 24.98
C TYR A 247 -17.79 -6.93 26.17
N ASN A 248 -16.96 -7.97 26.01
CA ASN A 248 -16.60 -8.95 27.05
C ASN A 248 -15.24 -8.61 27.67
N ALA A 249 -14.94 -9.18 28.84
CA ALA A 249 -13.62 -9.01 29.46
C ALA A 249 -12.50 -9.59 28.57
N ILE A 250 -11.46 -8.79 28.30
CA ILE A 250 -10.25 -9.20 27.60
C ILE A 250 -9.05 -9.25 28.56
N GLU A 251 -7.92 -9.78 28.09
CA GLU A 251 -6.65 -9.64 28.79
C GLU A 251 -6.17 -8.18 28.67
N CYS A 252 -6.21 -7.45 29.78
CA CYS A 252 -5.82 -6.05 29.81
C CYS A 252 -4.98 -5.75 31.04
N LYS A 253 -3.79 -5.20 30.82
CA LYS A 253 -2.90 -4.68 31.86
C LYS A 253 -2.95 -3.16 31.85
N LEU A 254 -3.42 -2.58 32.96
CA LEU A 254 -3.55 -1.14 33.13
C LEU A 254 -2.40 -0.60 33.98
N ASN A 255 -1.88 0.55 33.60
CA ASN A 255 -0.85 1.30 34.33
C ASN A 255 -1.28 2.78 34.44
N ASP A 256 -0.78 3.48 35.46
CA ASP A 256 -1.05 4.91 35.71
C ASP A 256 -2.55 5.28 35.74
N ASN A 257 -2.99 6.19 34.88
CA ASN A 257 -4.37 6.67 34.81
C ASN A 257 -5.24 5.85 33.83
N ALA A 258 -4.73 4.74 33.28
CA ALA A 258 -5.42 4.04 32.22
C ALA A 258 -6.74 3.43 32.73
N ILE A 259 -7.76 3.48 31.88
CA ILE A 259 -9.12 3.06 32.21
C ILE A 259 -9.59 2.00 31.21
N TYR A 260 -10.28 0.98 31.72
CA TYR A 260 -10.89 -0.06 30.91
C TYR A 260 -12.38 -0.22 31.22
N LYS A 261 -13.23 -0.02 30.22
CA LYS A 261 -14.68 -0.20 30.27
C LYS A 261 -15.09 -1.53 29.63
N ILE A 262 -15.79 -2.36 30.42
CA ILE A 262 -16.43 -3.59 29.94
C ILE A 262 -17.93 -3.31 29.79
N ARG A 263 -18.46 -3.38 28.56
CA ARG A 263 -19.85 -3.01 28.25
C ARG A 263 -20.86 -4.00 28.82
N GLU A 264 -20.66 -5.31 28.64
CA GLU A 264 -21.62 -6.35 29.03
C GLU A 264 -21.99 -6.27 30.52
N SER A 265 -20.98 -6.10 31.37
CA SER A 265 -21.15 -6.04 32.83
C SER A 265 -21.28 -4.61 33.38
N ASN A 266 -21.19 -3.60 32.51
CA ASN A 266 -21.09 -2.19 32.88
C ASN A 266 -19.93 -1.89 33.86
N THR A 267 -18.87 -2.70 33.86
CA THR A 267 -17.73 -2.59 34.80
C THR A 267 -16.68 -1.59 34.29
N ILE A 268 -16.08 -0.83 35.20
CA ILE A 268 -14.88 -0.01 34.92
C ILE A 268 -13.74 -0.56 35.77
N ARG A 269 -12.59 -0.82 35.14
CA ARG A 269 -11.32 -1.16 35.78
C ARG A 269 -10.35 -0.01 35.56
N TYR A 270 -9.50 0.24 36.53
CA TYR A 270 -8.52 1.32 36.49
C TYR A 270 -7.29 0.94 37.33
N ALA A 271 -6.13 1.54 37.04
CA ALA A 271 -4.88 1.20 37.73
C ALA A 271 -4.59 2.04 38.97
N SER A 272 -5.08 3.29 39.05
CA SER A 272 -4.73 4.25 40.10
C SER A 272 -5.76 4.32 41.24
N ASP A 273 -5.30 4.13 42.48
CA ASP A 273 -6.12 4.28 43.70
C ASP A 273 -6.57 5.73 43.96
N ASP A 274 -5.94 6.71 43.31
CA ASP A 274 -6.22 8.15 43.49
C ASP A 274 -7.30 8.69 42.55
N MET A 275 -7.78 7.87 41.61
CA MET A 275 -8.76 8.28 40.61
C MET A 275 -10.15 8.50 41.25
N LYS A 276 -10.74 9.67 41.01
CA LYS A 276 -12.06 10.04 41.55
C LYS A 276 -13.09 10.09 40.44
N PHE A 277 -14.16 9.30 40.59
CA PHE A 277 -15.31 9.34 39.70
C PHE A 277 -16.44 10.16 40.34
N GLU A 278 -16.84 11.24 39.68
CA GLU A 278 -18.01 12.03 40.07
C GLU A 278 -19.20 11.68 39.16
N LYS A 279 -20.30 11.22 39.76
CA LYS A 279 -21.54 11.00 39.02
C LYS A 279 -22.24 12.35 38.81
N ILE A 280 -22.22 12.84 37.58
CA ILE A 280 -22.98 14.04 37.20
C ILE A 280 -24.36 13.62 36.73
N SER A 281 -25.40 13.96 37.49
CA SER A 281 -26.79 13.83 37.03
C SER A 281 -27.15 15.05 36.19
N VAL A 282 -27.26 14.89 34.87
CA VAL A 282 -27.80 15.94 34.00
C VAL A 282 -29.32 15.93 34.17
N ASN A 283 -29.87 16.89 34.90
CA ASN A 283 -31.31 17.09 34.98
C ASN A 283 -31.77 17.66 33.63
N ASN A 284 -32.51 16.87 32.86
CA ASN A 284 -33.25 17.36 31.68
C ASN A 284 -34.46 18.20 32.11
#